data_AF-A0A5B0LMT4-F1
#
_entry.id   AF-A0A5B0LMT4-F1
#
_cell.length_a   1.000
_cell.length_b   1.000
_cell.length_c   1.000
_cell.angle_alpha   90.00
_cell.angle_beta   90.00
_cell.angle_gamma   90.00
#
_symmetry.space_group_name_H-M   'P 1'
#
loop_
_entity.id
_entity.type
_entity.pdbx_description
1 polymer ?
#
loop_
_entity_poly.entity_id
_entity_poly.type
_entity_poly.pdbx_seq_one_letter_code
_entity_poly.pdbx_strand_id
1 'polypeptide(L)'
;MDDAQLQVQKWIRQQIIFDQATITYRDLDQEASCGIDRARQLLEEFCVSEDGKSLKVEPTYLIFGTDKKLVGDSIKTSKVERARAHELEGYKFRTEKGIEEHRIQEE
;
A
#
# COMPACT_ATOMS: atom_id res chain seq x y z
N MET A 1 14.83 -0.53 19.18
CA MET A 1 14.49 -1.24 17.93
C MET A 1 14.64 -2.71 18.25
N ASP A 2 13.58 -3.50 18.09
CA ASP A 2 13.67 -4.94 18.35
C ASP A 2 14.40 -5.65 17.19
N ASP A 3 15.01 -6.80 17.47
CA ASP A 3 15.80 -7.54 16.49
C ASP A 3 14.95 -8.00 15.28
N ALA A 4 13.65 -8.22 15.47
CA ALA A 4 12.73 -8.65 14.42
C ALA A 4 12.49 -7.53 13.38
N GLN A 5 12.28 -6.30 13.83
CA GLN A 5 12.12 -5.12 12.98
C GLN A 5 13.39 -4.84 12.18
N LEU A 6 14.57 -5.05 12.79
CA LEU A 6 15.84 -4.91 12.09
C LEU A 6 15.99 -5.95 10.96
N GLN A 7 15.56 -7.20 11.18
CA GLN A 7 15.59 -8.22 10.13
C GLN A 7 14.63 -7.89 9.00
N VAL A 8 13.42 -7.42 9.31
CA VAL A 8 12.45 -6.96 8.32
C VAL A 8 13.03 -5.84 7.45
N GLN A 9 13.63 -4.81 8.05
CA GLN A 9 14.23 -3.71 7.30
C GLN A 9 15.37 -4.17 6.39
N LYS A 10 16.22 -5.09 6.86
CA LYS A 10 17.28 -5.69 6.05
C LYS A 10 16.72 -6.46 4.86
N TRP A 11 15.68 -7.25 5.07
CA TRP A 11 15.04 -8.02 4.01
C TRP A 11 14.42 -7.10 2.95
N ILE A 12 13.63 -6.10 3.37
CA ILE A 12 13.02 -5.11 2.46
C ILE A 12 14.10 -4.44 1.61
N ARG A 13 15.18 -4.00 2.26
CA ARG A 13 16.32 -3.37 1.58
C ARG A 13 16.97 -4.30 0.55
N GLN A 14 17.18 -5.57 0.89
CA GLN A 14 17.76 -6.55 -0.04
C GLN A 14 16.87 -6.76 -1.26
N GLN A 15 15.57 -6.95 -1.06
CA GLN A 15 14.60 -7.12 -2.13
C GLN A 15 14.57 -5.91 -3.10
N ILE A 16 14.66 -4.68 -2.58
CA ILE A 16 14.67 -3.48 -3.42
C ILE A 16 16.00 -3.31 -4.16
N ILE A 17 17.14 -3.55 -3.50
CA ILE A 17 18.47 -3.31 -4.09
C ILE A 17 18.84 -4.40 -5.10
N PHE A 18 18.64 -5.67 -4.75
CA PHE A 18 19.11 -6.79 -5.55
C PHE A 18 18.08 -7.24 -6.58
N ASP A 19 16.81 -7.30 -6.19
CA ASP A 19 15.76 -7.86 -7.03
C ASP A 19 14.96 -6.79 -7.79
N GLN A 20 15.23 -5.49 -7.53
CA GLN A 20 14.44 -4.34 -8.02
C GLN A 20 12.94 -4.55 -7.84
N ALA A 21 12.56 -5.26 -6.77
CA ALA A 21 11.23 -5.77 -6.57
C ALA A 21 10.30 -4.67 -6.03
N THR A 22 9.04 -4.70 -6.49
CA THR A 22 7.95 -4.07 -5.74
C THR A 22 7.53 -5.02 -4.64
N ILE A 23 7.56 -4.56 -3.40
CA ILE A 23 7.19 -5.37 -2.23
C ILE A 23 5.77 -5.03 -1.82
N THR A 24 4.93 -6.06 -1.72
CA THR A 24 3.57 -5.94 -1.19
C THR A 24 3.54 -6.32 0.29
N TYR A 25 2.47 -5.93 0.97
CA TYR A 25 2.26 -6.33 2.37
C TYR A 25 2.03 -7.84 2.52
N ARG A 26 1.63 -8.54 1.44
CA ARG A 26 1.50 -10.00 1.46
C ARG A 26 2.86 -10.67 1.44
N ASP A 27 3.79 -10.17 0.63
CA ASP A 27 5.17 -10.69 0.59
C ASP A 27 5.83 -10.54 1.96
N LEU A 28 5.64 -9.39 2.59
CA LEU A 28 6.21 -9.13 3.91
C LEU A 28 5.54 -9.95 5.02
N ASP A 29 4.23 -10.17 4.95
CA ASP A 29 3.56 -11.06 5.90
C ASP A 29 4.02 -12.51 5.74
N GLN A 30 4.23 -12.97 4.51
CA GLN A 30 4.76 -14.30 4.23
C GLN A 30 6.19 -14.47 4.77
N GLU A 31 7.03 -13.44 4.66
CA GLU A 31 8.41 -13.48 5.19
C GLU A 31 8.44 -13.40 6.72
N ALA A 32 7.71 -12.44 7.32
CA ALA A 32 7.86 -12.11 8.73
C ALA A 32 6.78 -12.72 9.64
N SER A 33 5.74 -13.35 9.06
CA SER A 33 4.59 -13.92 9.77
C SER A 33 4.01 -12.96 10.82
N CYS A 34 3.88 -11.69 10.46
CA CYS A 34 3.59 -10.60 11.40
C CYS A 34 2.13 -10.14 11.39
N GLY A 35 1.32 -10.68 10.48
CA GLY A 35 -0.03 -10.25 10.20
C GLY A 35 -0.04 -9.08 9.23
N ILE A 36 -0.99 -9.13 8.31
CA ILE A 36 -1.23 -8.15 7.25
C ILE A 36 -1.21 -6.69 7.74
N ASP A 37 -1.77 -6.41 8.92
CA ASP A 37 -1.79 -5.05 9.45
C ASP A 37 -0.43 -4.55 9.93
N ARG A 38 0.37 -5.43 10.53
CA ARG A 38 1.72 -5.08 10.95
C ARG A 38 2.64 -4.97 9.74
N ALA A 39 2.49 -5.85 8.75
CA ALA A 39 3.27 -5.82 7.51
C ALA A 39 3.13 -4.46 6.80
N ARG A 40 1.90 -3.98 6.63
CA ARG A 40 1.66 -2.67 6.02
C ARG A 40 2.27 -1.52 6.83
N GLN A 41 2.16 -1.56 8.15
CA GLN A 41 2.78 -0.54 9.01
C GLN A 41 4.30 -0.55 8.85
N LEU A 42 4.92 -1.71 8.77
CA LEU A 42 6.35 -1.86 8.56
C LEU A 42 6.81 -1.32 7.20
N LEU A 43 6.01 -1.50 6.14
CA LEU A 43 6.28 -0.91 4.82
C LEU A 43 6.18 0.62 4.84
N GLU A 44 5.16 1.17 5.52
CA GLU A 44 5.01 2.61 5.72
C GLU A 44 6.18 3.19 6.51
N GLU A 45 6.55 2.56 7.63
CA GLU A 45 7.72 2.91 8.45
C GLU A 45 9.01 2.87 7.62
N PHE A 46 9.17 1.86 6.75
CA PHE A 46 10.34 1.75 5.88
C PHE A 46 10.39 2.89 4.84
N CYS A 47 9.28 3.26 4.21
CA CYS A 47 9.26 4.34 3.22
C CYS A 47 9.73 5.69 3.81
N VAL A 48 9.42 5.95 5.09
CA VAL A 48 9.85 7.19 5.78
C VAL A 48 11.20 7.07 6.48
N SER A 49 11.80 5.89 6.51
CA SER A 49 13.13 5.64 7.07
C SER A 49 14.25 6.25 6.20
N GLU A 50 15.45 6.37 6.77
CA GLU A 50 16.62 6.86 6.02
C GLU A 50 16.97 5.96 4.84
N ASP A 51 16.86 4.64 5.01
CA ASP A 51 17.07 3.67 3.93
C ASP A 51 16.01 3.84 2.82
N GLY A 52 14.73 4.00 3.19
CA GLY A 52 13.65 4.25 2.23
C GLY A 52 13.85 5.53 1.41
N LYS A 53 14.25 6.64 2.07
CA LYS A 53 14.58 7.90 1.40
C LYS A 53 15.81 7.77 0.50
N SER A 54 16.87 7.11 0.97
CA SER A 54 18.11 6.91 0.21
C SER A 54 17.86 6.10 -1.07
N LEU A 55 17.02 5.07 -0.96
CA LEU A 55 16.59 4.23 -2.06
C LEU A 55 15.46 4.83 -2.91
N LYS A 56 14.95 6.02 -2.55
CA LYS A 56 13.85 6.71 -3.23
C LYS A 56 12.60 5.83 -3.38
N VAL A 57 12.28 5.08 -2.33
CA VAL A 57 11.12 4.18 -2.31
C VAL A 57 9.85 5.00 -2.18
N GLU A 58 8.89 4.77 -3.07
CA GLU A 58 7.59 5.43 -3.06
C GLU A 58 6.48 4.42 -2.72
N PRO A 59 5.60 4.70 -1.75
CA PRO A 59 4.46 3.84 -1.48
C PRO A 59 3.41 3.96 -2.60
N THR A 60 2.81 2.82 -2.92
CA THR A 60 1.63 2.73 -3.80
C THR A 60 0.45 2.22 -2.98
N TYR A 61 -0.68 2.88 -3.13
CA TYR A 61 -1.91 2.61 -2.39
C TYR A 61 -2.97 2.05 -3.33
N LEU A 62 -3.93 1.33 -2.73
CA LEU A 62 -5.14 0.87 -3.38
C LEU A 62 -6.32 1.69 -2.87
N ILE A 63 -7.05 2.28 -3.79
CA ILE A 63 -8.16 3.19 -3.52
C ILE A 63 -9.45 2.51 -3.94
N PHE A 64 -10.38 2.43 -2.99
CA PHE A 64 -11.72 1.93 -3.21
C PHE A 64 -12.67 3.11 -3.35
N GLY A 65 -13.48 3.11 -4.40
CA GLY A 65 -14.47 4.14 -4.63
C GLY A 65 -15.70 3.57 -5.34
N THR A 66 -16.78 4.34 -5.34
CA THR A 66 -17.95 4.04 -6.16
C THR A 66 -18.09 5.12 -7.22
N ASP A 67 -18.15 4.73 -8.48
CA ASP A 67 -18.46 5.66 -9.57
C ASP A 67 -19.99 5.85 -9.63
N LYS A 68 -20.43 7.10 -9.79
CA LYS A 68 -21.83 7.49 -10.01
C LYS A 68 -22.16 7.65 -11.49
N LYS A 69 -21.30 7.19 -12.41
CA LYS A 69 -21.65 7.15 -13.83
C LYS A 69 -22.76 6.13 -14.06
N LEU A 70 -23.88 6.60 -14.61
CA LEU A 70 -24.96 5.75 -15.12
C LEU A 70 -24.39 4.83 -16.19
N VAL A 71 -24.31 3.53 -15.90
CA VAL A 71 -24.06 2.49 -16.89
C VAL A 71 -25.35 1.67 -17.00
N GLY A 72 -26.25 2.10 -17.90
CA GLY A 72 -27.58 1.50 -18.04
C GLY A 72 -28.47 1.72 -16.80
N ASP A 73 -29.28 0.71 -16.44
CA ASP A 73 -30.22 0.75 -15.31
C ASP A 73 -29.57 0.54 -13.93
N SER A 74 -28.24 0.39 -13.86
CA SER A 74 -27.51 0.21 -12.60
C SER A 74 -26.87 1.51 -12.14
N ILE A 75 -27.15 1.89 -10.89
CA ILE A 75 -26.83 3.22 -10.32
C ILE A 75 -25.45 3.24 -9.61
N LYS A 76 -24.78 2.10 -9.43
CA LYS A 76 -23.51 2.04 -8.66
C LYS A 76 -22.54 0.99 -9.19
N THR A 77 -21.36 1.43 -9.63
CA THR A 77 -20.23 0.54 -9.93
C THR A 77 -19.10 0.78 -8.92
N SER A 78 -18.65 -0.28 -8.24
CA SER A 78 -17.45 -0.23 -7.39
C SER A 78 -16.19 -0.22 -8.26
N LYS A 79 -15.20 0.57 -7.85
CA LYS A 79 -13.94 0.74 -8.56
C LYS A 79 -12.79 0.60 -7.58
N VAL A 80 -11.75 -0.14 -8.00
CA VAL A 80 -10.48 -0.26 -7.28
C VAL A 80 -9.39 0.30 -8.18
N GLU A 81 -8.62 1.25 -7.67
CA GLU A 81 -7.54 1.89 -8.43
C GLU A 81 -6.24 1.87 -7.63
N ARG A 82 -5.10 1.83 -8.32
CA ARG A 82 -3.78 2.04 -7.71
C ARG A 82 -3.37 3.49 -7.85
N ALA A 83 -2.79 4.05 -6.80
CA ALA A 83 -2.33 5.43 -6.77
C ALA A 83 -1.03 5.57 -6.02
N ARG A 84 -0.13 6.41 -6.51
CA ARG A 84 1.06 6.85 -5.77
C ARG A 84 0.68 7.88 -4.72
N ALA A 85 1.56 8.09 -3.75
CA ALA A 85 1.35 9.05 -2.66
C ALA A 85 0.89 10.44 -3.13
N HIS A 86 1.53 10.99 -4.17
CA HIS A 86 1.20 12.32 -4.70
C HIS A 86 -0.13 12.36 -5.50
N GLU A 87 -0.66 11.21 -5.90
CA GLU A 87 -1.91 11.13 -6.65
C GLU A 87 -3.12 11.05 -5.72
N LEU A 88 -2.92 10.65 -4.45
CA LEU A 88 -4.00 10.43 -3.46
C LEU A 88 -4.92 11.63 -3.29
N GLU A 89 -4.39 12.87 -3.29
CA GLU A 89 -5.20 14.08 -3.16
C GLU A 89 -6.19 14.26 -4.32
N GLY A 90 -5.81 13.84 -5.53
CA GLY A 90 -6.68 13.86 -6.70
C GLY A 90 -7.83 12.85 -6.62
N TYR A 91 -7.69 11.79 -5.83
CA TYR A 91 -8.76 10.81 -5.59
C TYR A 91 -9.74 11.28 -4.50
N LYS A 92 -9.25 11.95 -3.45
CA LYS A 92 -10.11 12.60 -2.42
C LYS A 92 -11.19 13.50 -3.01
N PHE A 93 -10.87 14.16 -4.13
CA PHE A 93 -11.79 15.10 -4.78
C PHE A 93 -12.80 14.43 -5.74
N ARG A 94 -12.59 13.17 -6.15
CA ARG A 94 -13.45 12.48 -7.14
C ARG A 94 -14.53 11.58 -6.55
N THR A 95 -14.44 11.22 -5.27
CA THR A 95 -15.35 10.28 -4.59
C THR A 95 -16.12 10.97 -3.47
N GLU A 96 -17.45 11.03 -3.58
CA GLU A 96 -18.30 11.89 -2.73
C GLU A 96 -18.81 11.26 -1.42
N LYS A 97 -18.38 10.05 -1.06
CA LYS A 97 -18.61 9.50 0.28
C LYS A 97 -17.46 8.59 0.65
N GLY A 98 -16.72 8.99 1.69
CA GLY A 98 -15.74 8.20 2.41
C GLY A 98 -14.65 7.59 1.53
N ILE A 99 -13.43 8.12 1.62
CA ILE A 99 -12.29 7.20 1.46
C ILE A 99 -12.36 6.28 2.66
N GLU A 100 -12.99 5.13 2.49
CA GLU A 100 -12.66 3.98 3.32
C GLU A 100 -11.30 3.50 2.84
N GLU A 101 -10.26 3.85 3.60
CA GLU A 101 -8.92 3.29 3.47
C GLU A 101 -8.96 1.81 3.91
N HIS A 102 -9.69 0.97 3.19
CA HIS A 102 -9.66 -0.48 3.41
C HIS A 102 -8.45 -1.08 2.70
N ARG A 103 -7.33 -0.96 3.40
CA ARG A 103 -6.31 -2.00 3.59
C ARG A 103 -6.78 -3.40 3.13
N ILE A 104 -6.49 -3.79 1.88
CA ILE A 104 -7.03 -5.01 1.24
C ILE A 104 -6.76 -6.32 2.00
N GLN A 105 -7.82 -6.90 2.57
CA GLN A 105 -8.00 -8.35 2.68
C GLN A 105 -8.51 -8.88 1.33
N GLU A 106 -7.95 -9.97 0.83
CA GLU A 106 -8.67 -10.92 -0.02
C GLU A 106 -8.20 -12.33 0.36
N GLU A 107 -9.21 -13.22 0.44
CA GLU A 107 -9.26 -14.61 0.89
C GLU A 107 -8.20 -15.55 0.32
#